data_AF-A0A958Y8Y7-F1
#
_entry.id   AF-A0A958Y8Y7-F1
#
_cell.length_a   1.000
_cell.length_b   1.000
_cell.length_c   1.000
_cell.angle_alpha   90.00
_cell.angle_beta   90.00
_cell.angle_gamma   90.00
#
_symmetry.space_group_name_H-M   'P 1'
#
loop_
_entity.id
_entity.type
_entity.pdbx_description
1 polymer ?
#
loop_
_entity_poly.entity_id
_entity_poly.type
_entity_poly.pdbx_seq_one_letter_code
_entity_poly.pdbx_strand_id
1 'polypeptide(L)'
;MKFALIKERKNPPDRRVVLSPEACQKLMQDYPQAKVIVESSDIRVFPDQAYSNLGIEVLDTVSTADVLLGVKEVPVEALIPNKKYFFFSHTIKKQSYNRKLLKAVL
;
A
#
# COMPACT_ATOMS: atom_id res chain seq x y z
N MET A 1 7.39 13.42 -4.37
CA MET A 1 6.11 12.69 -4.18
C MET A 1 6.36 11.56 -3.18
N LYS A 2 5.45 11.36 -2.22
CA LYS A 2 5.59 10.32 -1.19
C LYS A 2 4.63 9.16 -1.49
N PHE A 3 5.17 7.96 -1.61
CA PHE A 3 4.43 6.72 -1.76
C PHE A 3 4.39 5.97 -0.44
N ALA A 4 3.32 5.23 -0.18
CA ALA A 4 3.27 4.29 0.92
C ALA A 4 2.91 2.87 0.46
N LEU A 5 3.62 1.87 1.00
CA LEU A 5 3.17 0.49 0.97
C LEU A 5 2.19 0.26 2.11
N ILE A 6 0.94 -0.08 1.81
CA ILE A 6 -0.07 -0.31 2.86
C ILE A 6 -0.03 -1.75 3.37
N LYS A 7 -0.57 -1.97 4.57
CA LYS A 7 -0.88 -3.30 5.13
C LYS A 7 -2.07 -3.87 4.38
N GLU A 8 -1.95 -5.11 3.92
CA GLU A 8 -3.07 -5.84 3.34
C GLU A 8 -4.13 -6.13 4.41
N ARG A 9 -5.39 -5.91 4.05
CA ARG A 9 -6.54 -6.04 4.96
C ARG A 9 -7.56 -7.07 4.48
N LYS A 10 -7.24 -7.77 3.38
CA LYS A 10 -8.08 -8.83 2.84
C LYS A 10 -8.07 -10.05 3.75
N ASN A 11 -9.21 -10.73 3.83
CA ASN A 11 -9.35 -12.05 4.46
C ASN A 11 -9.78 -13.09 3.40
N PRO A 12 -9.09 -14.24 3.24
CA PRO A 12 -7.86 -14.65 3.92
C PRO A 12 -6.68 -13.70 3.68
N PRO A 13 -5.71 -13.63 4.61
CA PRO A 13 -4.62 -12.67 4.53
C PRO A 13 -3.77 -12.87 3.29
N ASP A 14 -3.55 -11.80 2.53
CA ASP A 14 -2.56 -11.76 1.45
C ASP A 14 -1.23 -11.28 2.02
N ARG A 15 -0.22 -12.16 2.01
CA ARG A 15 1.10 -11.86 2.58
C ARG A 15 2.01 -11.10 1.60
N ARG A 16 1.60 -10.96 0.34
CA ARG A 16 2.41 -10.29 -0.68
C ARG A 16 2.40 -8.78 -0.45
N VAL A 17 3.34 -8.11 -1.10
CA VAL A 17 3.47 -6.65 -1.09
C VAL A 17 3.86 -6.19 -2.49
N VAL A 18 3.52 -4.96 -2.84
CA VAL A 18 3.78 -4.40 -4.17
C VAL A 18 5.28 -4.28 -4.46
N LEU A 19 6.08 -3.88 -3.47
CA LEU A 19 7.53 -3.72 -3.60
C LEU A 19 8.25 -4.41 -2.43
N SER A 20 9.31 -5.16 -2.74
CA SER A 20 10.24 -5.67 -1.73
C SER A 20 11.06 -4.51 -1.11
N PRO A 21 11.73 -4.74 0.04
CA PRO A 21 12.63 -3.74 0.61
C PRO A 21 13.68 -3.23 -0.39
N GLU A 22 14.31 -4.13 -1.14
CA GLU A 22 15.35 -3.80 -2.13
C GLU A 22 14.75 -3.03 -3.32
N ALA A 23 13.54 -3.38 -3.75
CA ALA A 23 12.83 -2.66 -4.79
C ALA A 23 12.48 -1.22 -4.36
N CYS A 24 12.14 -1.01 -3.08
CA CYS A 24 11.92 0.33 -2.53
C CYS A 24 13.22 1.14 -2.51
N GLN A 25 14.31 0.53 -2.06
CA GLN A 25 15.63 1.17 -2.06
C GLN A 25 16.04 1.55 -3.48
N LYS A 26 15.91 0.62 -4.44
CA LYS A 26 16.20 0.88 -5.86
C LYS A 26 15.34 2.01 -6.42
N LEU A 27 14.04 2.04 -6.11
CA LEU A 27 13.15 3.11 -6.56
C LEU A 27 13.62 4.49 -6.05
N MET A 28 14.01 4.59 -4.78
CA MET A 28 14.50 5.86 -4.21
C MET A 28 15.87 6.26 -4.75
N GLN A 29 16.71 5.29 -5.14
CA GLN A 29 17.99 5.56 -5.81
C GLN A 29 17.78 6.07 -7.25
N ASP A 30 16.92 5.39 -8.01
CA ASP A 30 16.62 5.73 -9.41
C ASP A 30 15.84 7.06 -9.50
N TYR A 31 15.05 7.40 -8.48
CA TYR A 31 14.22 8.60 -8.42
C TYR A 31 14.37 9.34 -7.08
N PRO A 32 15.42 10.17 -6.89
CA PRO A 32 15.73 10.81 -5.60
C PRO A 32 14.63 11.73 -5.02
N GLN A 33 13.72 12.23 -5.85
CA GLN A 33 12.56 13.03 -5.46
C GLN A 33 11.36 12.19 -4.96
N ALA A 34 11.41 10.87 -5.14
CA ALA A 34 10.44 9.94 -4.63
C ALA A 34 10.84 9.52 -3.20
N LYS A 35 9.87 9.51 -2.29
CA LYS A 35 10.02 8.94 -0.95
C LYS A 35 9.10 7.74 -0.81
N VAL A 36 9.59 6.68 -0.20
CA VAL A 36 8.78 5.51 0.15
C VAL A 36 8.71 5.41 1.67
N ILE A 37 7.50 5.29 2.19
CA ILE A 37 7.22 4.91 3.58
C ILE A 37 6.44 3.59 3.57
N VAL A 38 6.45 2.88 4.69
CA VAL A 38 5.84 1.55 4.79
C VAL A 38 4.92 1.51 5.99
N GLU A 39 3.67 1.07 5.79
CA GLU A 39 2.76 0.77 6.90
C GLU A 39 3.23 -0.52 7.60
N SER A 40 3.36 -0.48 8.92
CA SER A 40 3.70 -1.66 9.75
C SER A 40 2.72 -2.80 9.49
N SER A 41 3.22 -4.02 9.39
CA SER A 41 2.40 -5.20 9.11
C SER A 41 2.95 -6.47 9.73
N ASP A 42 2.09 -7.17 10.47
CA ASP A 42 2.31 -8.47 11.10
C ASP A 42 2.10 -9.66 10.14
N ILE A 43 1.49 -9.45 8.97
CA ILE A 43 1.17 -10.51 8.01
C ILE A 43 2.06 -10.51 6.76
N ARG A 44 2.73 -9.37 6.46
CA ARG A 44 3.53 -9.19 5.25
C ARG A 44 4.68 -10.19 5.22
N VAL A 45 5.03 -10.69 4.03
CA VAL A 45 6.11 -11.67 3.83
C VAL A 45 7.49 -11.12 4.25
N PHE A 46 7.72 -9.81 4.04
CA PHE A 46 8.90 -9.12 4.54
C PHE A 46 8.57 -8.44 5.87
N PRO A 47 9.32 -8.71 6.95
CA PRO A 47 9.12 -8.05 8.23
C PRO A 47 9.50 -6.58 8.13
N ASP A 48 8.92 -5.76 9.01
CA ASP A 48 9.21 -4.33 9.09
C ASP A 48 10.70 -4.02 9.20
N GLN A 49 11.45 -4.85 9.94
CA GLN A 49 12.90 -4.70 10.09
C GLN A 49 13.66 -4.78 8.75
N ALA A 50 13.15 -5.52 7.76
CA ALA A 50 13.78 -5.60 6.45
C ALA A 50 13.74 -4.26 5.71
N TYR A 51 12.69 -3.46 5.92
CA TYR A 51 12.58 -2.12 5.36
C TYR A 51 13.42 -1.12 6.15
N SER A 52 13.32 -1.13 7.49
CA SER A 52 14.05 -0.17 8.32
C SER A 52 15.57 -0.34 8.25
N ASN A 53 16.07 -1.57 8.09
CA ASN A 53 17.50 -1.84 7.85
C ASN A 53 18.05 -1.18 6.57
N LEU A 54 17.18 -0.88 5.60
CA LEU A 54 17.54 -0.17 4.37
C LEU A 54 17.26 1.35 4.46
N GLY A 55 16.96 1.86 5.66
CA GLY A 55 16.66 3.27 5.90
C GLY A 55 15.26 3.69 5.44
N ILE A 56 14.36 2.74 5.18
CA ILE A 56 12.98 3.02 4.79
C ILE A 56 12.15 3.20 6.06
N GLU A 57 11.41 4.31 6.14
CA GLU A 57 10.57 4.63 7.30
C GLU A 57 9.38 3.67 7.39
N VAL A 58 9.24 2.99 8.54
CA VAL A 58 8.10 2.14 8.86
C VAL A 58 7.24 2.85 9.90
N LEU A 59 5.94 3.00 9.63
CA LEU A 59 4.99 3.78 10.43
C LEU A 59 3.71 3.00 10.67
N ASP A 60 3.04 3.26 11.79
CA ASP A 60 1.69 2.73 12.06
C ASP A 60 0.62 3.37 11.18
N THR A 61 0.87 4.59 10.69
CA THR A 61 -0.02 5.33 9.80
C THR A 61 0.73 5.95 8.65
N VAL A 62 0.14 5.86 7.47
CA VAL A 62 0.71 6.36 6.21
C VAL A 62 -0.10 7.49 5.59
N SER A 63 -0.91 8.17 6.40
CA SER A 63 -1.75 9.30 5.99
C SER A 63 -0.96 10.47 5.40
N THR A 64 0.35 10.56 5.64
CA THR A 64 1.23 11.59 5.06
C THR A 64 1.62 11.31 3.61
N ALA A 65 1.35 10.13 3.06
CA ALA A 65 1.66 9.80 1.67
C ALA A 65 0.68 10.42 0.67
N ASP A 66 1.16 10.68 -0.54
CA ASP A 66 0.38 11.18 -1.67
C ASP A 66 -0.33 10.04 -2.41
N VAL A 67 0.32 8.87 -2.46
CA VAL A 67 -0.14 7.67 -3.18
C VAL A 67 0.04 6.44 -2.30
N LEU A 68 -1.00 5.61 -2.22
CA LEU A 68 -1.05 4.39 -1.42
C LEU A 68 -1.04 3.17 -2.34
N LEU A 69 -0.08 2.27 -2.13
CA LEU A 69 0.17 1.09 -2.96
C LEU A 69 -0.22 -0.17 -2.18
N GLY A 70 -1.16 -0.94 -2.72
CA GLY A 70 -1.62 -2.22 -2.17
C GLY A 70 -1.78 -3.28 -3.25
N VAL A 71 -1.81 -4.55 -2.85
CA VAL A 71 -2.05 -5.67 -3.76
C VAL A 71 -3.54 -5.84 -3.98
N LYS A 72 -4.34 -5.95 -2.92
CA LYS A 72 -5.78 -6.27 -3.01
C LYS A 72 -6.69 -5.11 -2.66
N GLU A 73 -7.98 -5.37 -2.83
CA GLU A 73 -9.05 -4.47 -2.41
C GLU A 73 -8.90 -4.01 -0.96
N VAL A 74 -9.04 -2.70 -0.73
CA VAL A 74 -9.04 -2.10 0.61
C VAL A 74 -10.49 -2.03 1.10
N PRO A 75 -10.81 -2.50 2.32
CA PRO A 75 -12.14 -2.31 2.92
C PRO A 75 -12.50 -0.81 2.97
N VAL A 76 -13.76 -0.47 2.75
CA VAL A 76 -14.21 0.92 2.61
C VAL A 76 -13.91 1.72 3.89
N GLU A 77 -14.11 1.09 5.05
CA GLU A 77 -13.82 1.61 6.38
C GLU A 77 -12.33 1.86 6.65
N ALA A 78 -11.44 1.26 5.86
CA ALA A 78 -10.00 1.43 5.95
C ALA A 78 -9.44 2.42 4.91
N LEU A 79 -10.30 2.98 4.05
CA LEU A 79 -9.89 4.03 3.12
C LEU A 79 -9.57 5.32 3.87
N ILE A 80 -8.46 5.95 3.49
CA ILE A 80 -8.06 7.28 3.93
C ILE A 80 -8.66 8.27 2.93
N PRO A 81 -9.50 9.23 3.38
CA PRO A 81 -10.12 10.21 2.50
C PRO A 81 -9.10 11.02 1.69
N ASN A 82 -9.47 11.38 0.46
CA ASN A 82 -8.70 12.26 -0.43
C ASN A 82 -7.29 11.74 -0.77
N LYS A 83 -7.11 10.41 -0.84
CA LYS A 83 -5.84 9.77 -1.24
C LYS A 83 -5.94 9.10 -2.60
N LYS A 84 -4.81 9.05 -3.30
CA LYS A 84 -4.67 8.26 -4.52
C LYS A 84 -4.28 6.85 -4.15
N TYR A 85 -4.93 5.86 -4.76
CA TYR A 85 -4.68 4.46 -4.49
C TYR A 85 -4.29 3.71 -5.77
N PHE A 86 -3.33 2.79 -5.65
CA PHE A 86 -2.92 1.87 -6.71
C PHE A 86 -3.00 0.44 -6.19
N PHE A 87 -4.01 -0.32 -6.64
CA PHE A 87 -4.28 -1.68 -6.20
C PHE A 87 -5.20 -2.42 -7.17
N PHE A 88 -5.25 -3.75 -7.07
CA PHE A 88 -6.22 -4.55 -7.82
C PHE A 88 -7.60 -4.48 -7.15
N SER A 89 -8.37 -3.45 -7.49
CA SER A 89 -9.70 -3.19 -6.93
C SER A 89 -10.77 -4.19 -7.37
N HIS A 90 -10.53 -4.94 -8.44
CA HIS A 90 -11.50 -5.86 -9.04
C HIS A 90 -12.87 -5.19 -9.29
N THR A 91 -12.90 -3.95 -9.80
CA THR A 91 -14.14 -3.21 -10.10
C THR A 91 -14.43 -3.07 -11.60
N ILE A 92 -13.40 -3.11 -12.46
CA ILE A 92 -13.51 -2.81 -13.89
C ILE A 92 -14.43 -3.77 -14.66
N LYS A 93 -14.59 -5.01 -14.20
CA LYS A 93 -15.45 -6.04 -14.81
C LYS A 93 -16.85 -6.06 -14.19
N LYS A 94 -17.28 -4.97 -13.55
CA LYS A 94 -18.61 -4.81 -12.92
C LYS A 94 -18.91 -5.85 -11.82
N GLN A 95 -17.89 -6.28 -11.09
CA GLN A 95 -18.07 -7.23 -9.99
C GLN A 95 -18.96 -6.63 -8.89
N SER A 96 -20.07 -7.30 -8.60
CA SER A 96 -21.10 -6.81 -7.68
C SER A 96 -20.57 -6.57 -6.26
N TYR A 97 -19.72 -7.47 -5.77
CA TYR A 97 -19.19 -7.42 -4.40
C TYR A 97 -18.33 -6.17 -4.13
N ASN A 98 -17.59 -5.66 -5.12
CA ASN A 98 -16.75 -4.46 -5.00
C ASN A 98 -17.43 -3.18 -5.50
N ARG A 99 -18.74 -3.19 -5.76
CA ARG A 99 -19.49 -1.99 -6.16
C ARG A 99 -19.40 -0.87 -5.11
N LYS A 100 -19.48 -1.22 -3.83
CA LYS A 100 -19.37 -0.25 -2.72
C LYS A 100 -17.99 0.42 -2.73
N LEU A 101 -16.93 -0.37 -2.92
CA LEU A 101 -15.57 0.12 -3.03
C LEU A 101 -15.40 1.09 -4.20
N LEU A 102 -15.91 0.73 -5.40
CA LEU A 102 -15.85 1.63 -6.55
C LEU A 102 -16.49 2.99 -6.25
N LYS A 103 -17.68 3.00 -5.64
CA LYS A 103 -18.36 4.24 -5.26
C LYS A 103 -17.59 5.08 -4.23
N ALA A 104 -16.80 4.45 -3.38
CA ALA A 104 -16.04 5.13 -2.33
C ALA A 104 -14.73 5.76 -2.83
N VAL A 105 -14.22 5.32 -3.99
CA VAL A 105 -12.94 5.77 -4.56
C VAL A 105 -13.11 6.61 -5.85
N LEU A 106 -14.36 6.90 -6.23
CA LEU A 106 -14.73 7.90 -7.24
C LEU A 106 -14.89 9.27 -6.57
#